data_AF-A0A968SYC2-F1
#
_entry.id   AF-A0A968SYC2-F1
#
_cell.length_a   1.000
_cell.length_b   1.000
_cell.length_c   1.000
_cell.angle_alpha   90.00
_cell.angle_beta   90.00
_cell.angle_gamma   90.00
#
_symmetry.space_group_name_H-M   'P 1'
#
loop_
_entity.id
_entity.type
_entity.pdbx_description
1 polymer ?
#
loop_
_entity_poly.entity_id
_entity_poly.type
_entity_poly.pdbx_seq_one_letter_code
_entity_poly.pdbx_strand_id
1 'polypeptide(L)'
;MVDDERVRVGDSILQVYFHQLFSDEPTLLNLGRRAWRLEQRELQWTPGRGHKAWEDGFRVAIRRVYESFYRGTESDLRAALRSIDLEPATDLFIEHFGAGSAGPVRFATTDFVKSFHRIFVRCRDEKIRLHSDFLPLGLYLASLYESLEALDVALDVRSAFERGSVSMPKNEESFAT
;
A
#
# COMPACT_ATOMS: atom_id res chain seq x y z
N MET A 1 -12.63 21.24 -5.54
CA MET A 1 -12.99 19.96 -4.93
C MET A 1 -13.35 20.25 -3.47
N VAL A 2 -14.56 19.93 -3.04
CA VAL A 2 -14.96 20.05 -1.61
C VAL A 2 -14.33 18.88 -0.83
N ASP A 3 -14.14 19.01 0.48
CA ASP A 3 -13.47 18.01 1.33
C ASP A 3 -14.03 16.60 1.16
N ASP A 4 -15.36 16.44 1.13
CA ASP A 4 -16.00 15.13 0.91
C ASP A 4 -15.61 14.49 -0.43
N GLU A 5 -15.40 15.29 -1.47
CA GLU A 5 -14.98 14.81 -2.78
C GLU A 5 -13.49 14.43 -2.77
N ARG A 6 -12.64 15.18 -2.06
CA ARG A 6 -11.22 14.85 -1.85
C ARG A 6 -11.07 13.55 -1.07
N VAL A 7 -11.88 13.35 -0.03
CA VAL A 7 -11.92 12.12 0.76
C VAL A 7 -12.35 10.93 -0.11
N ARG A 8 -13.43 11.06 -0.89
CA ARG A 8 -13.86 10.00 -1.81
C ARG A 8 -12.77 9.62 -2.81
N VAL A 9 -12.09 10.60 -3.39
CA VAL A 9 -10.97 10.34 -4.32
C VAL A 9 -9.83 9.60 -3.62
N GLY A 10 -9.43 10.03 -2.42
CA GLY A 10 -8.38 9.38 -1.64
C GLY A 10 -8.74 7.93 -1.28
N ASP A 11 -9.98 7.69 -0.87
CA ASP A 11 -10.51 6.35 -0.59
C ASP A 11 -10.47 5.43 -1.81
N SER A 12 -10.83 5.94 -3.00
CA SER A 12 -10.75 5.18 -4.24
C SER A 12 -9.30 4.83 -4.62
N ILE A 13 -8.37 5.77 -4.45
CA ILE A 13 -6.94 5.53 -4.73
C ILE A 13 -6.37 4.47 -3.77
N LEU A 14 -6.69 4.57 -2.47
CA LEU A 14 -6.29 3.55 -1.48
C LEU A 14 -6.92 2.18 -1.78
N GLN A 15 -8.19 2.15 -2.21
CA GLN A 15 -8.84 0.91 -2.59
C GLN A 15 -8.16 0.24 -3.79
N VAL A 16 -7.79 1.01 -4.82
CA VAL A 16 -7.00 0.50 -5.95
C VAL A 16 -5.65 -0.04 -5.46
N TYR A 17 -4.97 0.69 -4.57
CA TYR A 17 -3.71 0.24 -3.99
C TYR A 17 -3.81 -1.15 -3.35
N PHE A 18 -4.77 -1.32 -2.44
CA PHE A 18 -4.98 -2.58 -1.74
C PHE A 18 -5.49 -3.68 -2.68
N HIS A 19 -6.42 -3.36 -3.58
CA HIS A 19 -6.94 -4.34 -4.53
C HIS A 19 -5.80 -4.95 -5.38
N GLN A 20 -4.93 -4.12 -5.96
CA GLN A 20 -3.79 -4.63 -6.74
C GLN A 20 -2.85 -5.48 -5.88
N LEU A 21 -2.58 -5.08 -4.64
CA LEU A 21 -1.70 -5.84 -3.74
C LEU A 21 -2.30 -7.23 -3.40
N PHE A 22 -3.60 -7.30 -3.20
CA PHE A 22 -4.34 -8.51 -2.86
C PHE A 22 -4.76 -9.35 -4.08
N SER A 23 -4.53 -8.89 -5.30
CA SER A 23 -5.17 -9.44 -6.52
C SER A 23 -4.53 -10.63 -7.28
N ASP A 24 -3.38 -11.22 -7.05
CA ASP A 24 -2.72 -12.20 -7.97
C ASP A 24 -2.31 -11.64 -9.35
N GLU A 25 -3.03 -10.69 -9.94
CA GLU A 25 -2.62 -9.96 -11.15
C GLU A 25 -1.35 -9.10 -10.93
N PRO A 26 -0.60 -8.78 -11.99
CA PRO A 26 0.49 -7.81 -11.94
C PRO A 26 0.02 -6.44 -11.44
N THR A 27 0.83 -5.80 -10.60
CA THR A 27 0.52 -4.47 -10.06
C THR A 27 1.06 -3.37 -10.96
N LEU A 28 0.20 -2.44 -11.36
CA LEU A 28 0.57 -1.20 -12.03
C LEU A 28 1.15 -0.23 -10.99
N LEU A 29 2.44 0.08 -11.13
CA LEU A 29 3.22 0.76 -10.10
C LEU A 29 2.92 2.26 -9.98
N ASN A 30 2.33 2.87 -11.00
CA ASN A 30 2.10 4.32 -11.02
C ASN A 30 0.72 4.68 -10.45
N LEU A 31 0.70 5.03 -9.17
CA LEU A 31 -0.44 5.66 -8.51
C LEU A 31 -0.26 7.16 -8.36
N GLY A 32 0.75 7.76 -8.99
CA GLY A 32 1.10 9.18 -8.87
C GLY A 32 0.00 10.09 -9.41
N ARG A 33 -0.02 11.34 -8.93
CA ARG A 33 -1.13 12.29 -9.13
C ARG A 33 -1.52 12.45 -10.60
N ARG A 34 -0.54 12.44 -11.50
CA ARG A 34 -0.74 12.64 -12.94
C ARG A 34 -1.49 11.49 -13.63
N ALA A 35 -1.59 10.33 -12.99
CA ALA A 35 -2.33 9.18 -13.50
C ALA A 35 -3.85 9.29 -13.26
N TRP A 36 -4.29 10.27 -12.46
CA TRP A 36 -5.68 10.40 -12.03
C TRP A 36 -6.33 11.63 -12.64
N ARG A 37 -7.59 11.49 -13.07
CA ARG A 37 -8.43 12.60 -13.51
C ARG A 37 -9.82 12.43 -12.93
N LEU A 38 -10.36 13.50 -12.35
CA LEU A 38 -11.75 13.55 -11.91
C LEU A 38 -12.55 14.27 -12.99
N GLU A 39 -13.38 13.53 -13.72
CA GLU A 39 -14.23 14.06 -14.80
C GLU A 39 -15.67 13.65 -14.53
N GLN A 40 -16.62 14.59 -14.55
CA GLN A 40 -18.06 14.30 -14.36
C GLN A 40 -18.40 13.48 -13.10
N ARG A 41 -17.63 13.65 -12.01
CA ARG A 41 -17.72 12.88 -10.74
C ARG A 41 -17.23 11.44 -10.81
N GLU A 42 -16.62 11.03 -11.92
CA GLU A 42 -15.93 9.75 -12.07
C GLU A 42 -14.42 9.95 -11.96
N LEU A 43 -13.79 9.13 -11.14
CA LEU A 43 -12.34 9.10 -11.02
C LEU A 43 -11.78 8.13 -12.06
N GLN A 44 -11.16 8.67 -13.09
CA GLN A 44 -10.49 7.91 -14.13
C GLN A 44 -9.01 7.71 -13.77
N TRP A 45 -8.55 6.46 -13.92
CA TRP A 45 -7.15 6.09 -13.74
C TRP A 45 -6.54 5.70 -15.07
N THR A 46 -5.46 6.38 -15.45
CA THR A 46 -4.65 6.03 -16.63
C THR A 46 -3.23 5.73 -16.16
N PRO A 47 -2.97 4.49 -15.72
CA PRO A 47 -1.64 4.10 -15.27
C PRO A 47 -0.65 4.13 -16.44
N GLY A 48 0.62 4.39 -16.10
CA GLY A 48 1.72 4.23 -17.05
C GLY A 48 1.96 2.76 -17.39
N ARG A 49 2.98 2.47 -18.21
CA ARG A 49 3.33 1.09 -18.62
C ARG A 49 4.06 0.27 -17.55
N GLY A 50 4.47 0.91 -16.45
CA GLY A 50 5.23 0.26 -15.37
C GLY A 50 4.34 -0.70 -14.59
N HIS A 51 4.66 -1.99 -14.66
CA HIS A 51 3.99 -3.04 -13.92
C HIS A 51 4.99 -3.95 -13.21
N LYS A 52 4.52 -4.66 -12.19
CA LYS A 52 5.31 -5.58 -11.40
C LYS A 52 4.54 -6.87 -11.14
N ALA A 53 5.08 -7.97 -11.64
CA ALA A 53 4.79 -9.29 -11.11
C ALA A 53 5.69 -9.48 -9.87
N TRP A 54 5.07 -9.49 -8.69
CA TRP A 54 5.75 -9.72 -7.42
C TRP A 54 6.21 -11.16 -7.33
N GLU A 55 7.34 -11.40 -6.68
CA GLU A 55 7.69 -12.75 -6.25
C GLU A 55 6.67 -13.24 -5.23
N ASP A 56 6.19 -14.48 -5.40
CA ASP A 56 5.08 -15.03 -4.60
C ASP A 56 5.35 -14.96 -3.10
N GLY A 57 6.56 -15.30 -2.68
CA GLY A 57 6.98 -15.24 -1.28
C GLY A 57 6.91 -13.81 -0.72
N PHE A 58 7.38 -12.83 -1.48
CA PHE A 58 7.32 -11.42 -1.10
C PHE A 58 5.88 -10.91 -1.03
N ARG A 59 5.05 -11.20 -2.03
CA ARG A 59 3.66 -10.75 -2.07
C ARG A 59 2.85 -11.32 -0.89
N VAL A 60 3.00 -12.62 -0.63
CA VAL A 60 2.34 -13.27 0.50
C VAL A 60 2.79 -12.64 1.82
N ALA A 61 4.08 -12.36 1.99
CA ALA A 61 4.59 -11.72 3.19
C ALA A 61 4.04 -10.30 3.38
N ILE A 62 4.02 -9.45 2.33
CA ILE A 62 3.48 -8.10 2.43
C ILE A 62 1.97 -8.10 2.70
N ARG A 63 1.20 -9.01 2.09
CA ARG A 63 -0.22 -9.20 2.41
C ARG A 63 -0.40 -9.54 3.89
N ARG A 64 0.38 -10.49 4.41
CA ARG A 64 0.38 -10.86 5.84
C ARG A 64 0.78 -9.71 6.74
N VAL A 65 1.76 -8.88 6.37
CA VAL A 65 2.14 -7.69 7.14
C VAL A 65 0.94 -6.75 7.32
N TYR A 66 0.20 -6.47 6.24
CA TYR A 66 -1.00 -5.63 6.32
C TYR A 66 -2.14 -6.31 7.12
N GLU A 67 -2.40 -7.59 6.88
CA GLU A 67 -3.41 -8.35 7.62
C GLU A 67 -3.11 -8.37 9.12
N SER A 68 -1.86 -8.65 9.50
CA SER A 68 -1.43 -8.67 10.89
C SER A 68 -1.50 -7.28 11.53
N PHE A 69 -1.15 -6.22 10.80
CA PHE A 69 -1.24 -4.86 11.33
C PHE A 69 -2.69 -4.43 11.59
N TYR A 70 -3.61 -4.71 10.66
CA TYR A 70 -5.00 -4.26 10.77
C TYR A 70 -5.90 -5.21 11.58
N ARG A 71 -5.71 -6.53 11.45
CA ARG A 71 -6.61 -7.55 12.02
C ARG A 71 -5.94 -8.47 13.05
N GLY A 72 -4.60 -8.46 13.12
CA GLY A 72 -3.84 -9.36 13.98
C GLY A 72 -3.28 -8.70 15.23
N THR A 73 -2.31 -9.39 15.82
CA THR A 73 -1.52 -8.94 16.97
C THR A 73 -0.13 -8.48 16.54
N GLU A 74 0.59 -7.79 17.44
CA GLU A 74 2.00 -7.48 17.20
C GLU A 74 2.85 -8.74 16.95
N SER A 75 2.51 -9.86 17.60
CA SER A 75 3.19 -11.14 17.38
C SER A 75 3.00 -11.65 15.96
N ASP A 76 1.79 -11.51 15.40
CA ASP A 76 1.51 -11.88 14.01
C ASP A 76 2.29 -11.00 13.03
N LEU A 77 2.35 -9.69 13.30
CA LEU A 77 3.09 -8.74 12.49
C LEU A 77 4.59 -9.06 12.49
N ARG A 78 5.15 -9.33 13.67
CA ARG A 78 6.54 -9.76 13.84
C ARG A 78 6.84 -11.04 13.05
N ALA A 79 5.93 -12.01 13.08
CA ALA A 79 6.07 -13.25 12.31
C ALA A 79 6.02 -13.00 10.79
N ALA A 80 5.13 -12.12 10.32
CA ALA A 80 5.03 -11.74 8.91
C ALA A 80 6.30 -11.01 8.42
N LEU A 81 6.84 -10.08 9.21
CA LEU A 81 8.09 -9.40 8.88
C LEU A 81 9.30 -10.35 8.89
N ARG A 82 9.33 -11.31 9.83
CA ARG A 82 10.38 -12.34 9.88
C ARG A 82 10.45 -13.17 8.59
N SER A 83 9.33 -13.45 7.91
CA SER A 83 9.37 -14.25 6.67
C SER A 83 9.98 -13.54 5.48
N ILE A 84 10.31 -12.25 5.60
CA ILE A 84 11.06 -11.45 4.61
C ILE A 84 12.29 -10.79 5.25
N ASP A 85 12.79 -11.35 6.35
CA ASP A 85 13.97 -10.90 7.10
C ASP A 85 13.87 -9.46 7.64
N LEU A 86 12.66 -8.90 7.77
CA LEU A 86 12.44 -7.53 8.25
C LEU A 86 12.06 -7.43 9.73
N GLU A 87 12.09 -8.53 10.48
CA GLU A 87 11.77 -8.53 11.91
C GLU A 87 12.54 -7.46 12.72
N PRO A 88 13.85 -7.23 12.51
CA PRO A 88 14.59 -6.23 13.26
C PRO A 88 14.12 -4.79 13.05
N ALA A 89 13.24 -4.54 12.08
CA ALA A 89 12.61 -3.24 11.82
C ALA A 89 11.12 -3.21 12.24
N THR A 90 10.62 -4.17 13.03
CA THR A 90 9.20 -4.25 13.44
C THR A 90 8.70 -2.95 14.07
N ASP A 91 9.49 -2.34 14.95
CA ASP A 91 9.20 -1.04 15.58
C ASP A 91 8.96 0.05 14.53
N LEU A 92 9.80 0.09 13.49
CA LEU A 92 9.72 1.07 12.42
C LEU A 92 8.52 0.83 11.50
N PHE A 93 8.14 -0.42 11.27
CA PHE A 93 6.92 -0.74 10.53
C PHE A 93 5.66 -0.35 11.29
N ILE A 94 5.61 -0.60 12.60
CA ILE A 94 4.50 -0.16 13.46
C ILE A 94 4.38 1.37 13.42
N GLU A 95 5.50 2.07 13.53
CA GLU A 95 5.53 3.53 13.41
C GLU A 95 5.06 4.00 12.03
N HIS A 96 5.57 3.39 10.96
CA HIS A 96 5.23 3.74 9.57
C HIS A 96 3.73 3.58 9.27
N PHE A 97 3.11 2.49 9.75
CA PHE A 97 1.68 2.27 9.58
C PHE A 97 0.81 3.14 10.51
N GLY A 98 1.43 3.94 11.39
CA GLY A 98 0.75 4.80 12.35
C GLY A 98 0.51 4.07 13.66
N ALA A 99 1.51 4.13 14.55
CA ALA A 99 1.63 3.44 15.85
C ALA A 99 0.32 3.32 16.67
N GLY A 100 -0.56 2.39 16.28
CA GLY A 100 -1.85 2.16 16.94
C GLY A 100 -2.88 3.28 16.76
N SER A 101 -2.64 4.29 15.92
CA SER A 101 -3.64 5.33 15.64
C SER A 101 -4.69 4.81 14.67
N ALA A 102 -5.75 4.22 15.20
CA ALA A 102 -6.93 3.76 14.44
C ALA A 102 -7.75 4.91 13.79
N GLY A 103 -7.15 6.10 13.66
CA GLY A 103 -7.81 7.32 13.16
C GLY A 103 -7.36 7.68 11.74
N PRO A 104 -8.06 8.64 11.12
CA PRO A 104 -7.72 9.12 9.77
C PRO A 104 -6.28 9.67 9.68
N VAL A 105 -5.59 9.34 8.58
CA VAL A 105 -4.19 9.71 8.33
C VAL A 105 -4.12 10.83 7.30
N ARG A 106 -3.37 11.89 7.61
CA ARG A 106 -2.93 12.87 6.61
C ARG A 106 -1.58 12.43 6.06
N PHE A 107 -1.49 12.32 4.74
CA PHE A 107 -0.30 11.82 4.07
C PHE A 107 0.69 12.95 3.81
N ALA A 108 1.98 12.67 4.03
CA ALA A 108 3.07 13.54 3.67
C ALA A 108 4.23 12.71 3.10
N THR A 109 4.65 13.01 1.87
CA THR A 109 5.75 12.28 1.20
C THR A 109 7.04 12.40 2.01
N THR A 110 7.25 13.51 2.72
CA THR A 110 8.40 13.69 3.60
C THR A 110 8.44 12.68 4.75
N ASP A 111 7.28 12.31 5.30
CA ASP A 111 7.21 11.37 6.41
C ASP A 111 7.44 9.94 5.92
N PHE A 112 6.90 9.59 4.74
CA PHE A 112 7.24 8.35 4.04
C PHE A 112 8.73 8.22 3.78
N VAL A 113 9.38 9.26 3.21
CA VAL A 113 10.82 9.22 2.92
C VAL A 113 11.63 9.00 4.20
N LYS A 114 11.27 9.68 5.30
CA LYS A 114 11.94 9.51 6.60
C LYS A 114 11.75 8.10 7.16
N SER A 115 10.52 7.57 7.15
CA SER A 115 10.23 6.24 7.71
C SER A 115 10.91 5.14 6.90
N PHE A 116 10.82 5.19 5.56
CA PHE A 116 11.50 4.24 4.68
C PHE A 116 13.02 4.31 4.83
N HIS A 117 13.59 5.52 4.90
CA HIS A 117 15.02 5.68 5.13
C HIS A 117 15.47 5.01 6.43
N ARG A 118 14.71 5.16 7.51
CA ARG A 118 15.00 4.49 8.80
C ARG A 118 14.96 2.97 8.68
N ILE A 119 13.97 2.42 7.96
CA ILE A 119 13.89 0.97 7.70
C ILE A 119 15.12 0.49 6.93
N PHE A 120 15.52 1.22 5.87
CA PHE A 120 16.72 0.91 5.10
C PHE A 120 17.99 0.94 5.96
N VAL A 121 18.16 1.98 6.78
CA VAL A 121 19.31 2.11 7.67
C VAL A 121 19.35 0.97 8.68
N ARG A 122 18.22 0.61 9.30
CA ARG A 122 18.13 -0.53 10.22
C ARG A 122 18.53 -1.83 9.52
N CYS A 123 18.01 -2.09 8.33
CA CYS A 123 18.34 -3.31 7.58
C CYS A 123 19.83 -3.37 7.23
N ARG A 124 20.42 -2.24 6.82
CA ARG A 124 21.86 -2.15 6.56
C ARG A 124 22.69 -2.46 7.80
N ASP A 125 22.35 -1.83 8.92
CA ASP A 125 23.13 -1.94 10.18
C ASP A 125 23.05 -3.37 10.75
N GLU A 126 21.91 -4.03 10.59
CA GLU A 126 21.69 -5.44 10.92
C GLU A 126 22.19 -6.42 9.85
N LYS A 127 22.83 -5.93 8.77
CA LYS A 127 23.33 -6.73 7.63
C LYS A 127 22.26 -7.59 6.94
N ILE A 128 21.02 -7.15 7.00
CA ILE A 128 19.87 -7.77 6.34
C ILE A 128 19.92 -7.43 4.86
N ARG A 129 19.83 -8.45 4.02
CA ARG A 129 19.67 -8.26 2.58
C ARG A 129 18.20 -8.08 2.27
N LEU A 130 17.82 -6.86 1.88
CA LEU A 130 16.46 -6.59 1.43
C LEU A 130 16.10 -7.42 0.20
N HIS A 131 14.86 -7.91 0.18
CA HIS A 131 14.28 -8.56 -0.99
C HIS A 131 14.34 -7.63 -2.22
N SER A 132 14.57 -8.19 -3.41
CA SER A 132 14.66 -7.42 -4.67
C SER A 132 13.42 -6.56 -4.94
N ASP A 133 12.24 -7.09 -4.57
CA ASP A 133 10.95 -6.42 -4.69
C ASP A 133 10.69 -5.30 -3.67
N PHE A 134 11.56 -5.11 -2.68
CA PHE A 134 11.41 -4.04 -1.69
C PHE A 134 11.53 -2.65 -2.32
N LEU A 135 12.43 -2.47 -3.30
CA LEU A 135 12.58 -1.19 -3.98
C LEU A 135 11.36 -0.84 -4.88
N PRO A 136 10.85 -1.76 -5.73
CA PRO A 136 9.58 -1.55 -6.42
C PRO A 136 8.40 -1.25 -5.48
N LEU A 137 8.33 -1.90 -4.31
CA LEU A 137 7.31 -1.58 -3.30
C LEU A 137 7.47 -0.13 -2.79
N GLY A 138 8.69 0.31 -2.54
CA GLY A 138 8.98 1.71 -2.18
C GLY A 138 8.54 2.69 -3.26
N LEU A 139 8.78 2.41 -4.54
CA LEU A 139 8.30 3.25 -5.65
C LEU A 139 6.77 3.30 -5.74
N TYR A 140 6.13 2.15 -5.56
CA TYR A 140 4.67 2.03 -5.55
C TYR A 140 4.05 2.90 -4.46
N LEU A 141 4.56 2.78 -3.23
CA LEU A 141 4.13 3.58 -2.07
C LEU A 141 4.47 5.06 -2.22
N ALA A 142 5.63 5.42 -2.75
CA ALA A 142 5.98 6.82 -3.00
C ALA A 142 4.96 7.50 -3.93
N SER A 143 4.56 6.81 -5.01
CA SER A 143 3.55 7.32 -5.94
C SER A 143 2.15 7.43 -5.29
N LEU A 144 1.81 6.52 -4.38
CA LEU A 144 0.59 6.60 -3.58
C LEU A 144 0.62 7.84 -2.69
N TYR A 145 1.69 8.04 -1.92
CA TYR A 145 1.85 9.20 -1.03
C TYR A 145 1.77 10.52 -1.79
N GLU A 146 2.39 10.63 -2.97
CA GLU A 146 2.29 11.81 -3.83
C GLU A 146 0.83 12.18 -4.15
N SER A 147 0.02 11.18 -4.50
CA SER A 147 -1.41 11.40 -4.80
C SER A 147 -2.22 11.77 -3.58
N LEU A 148 -2.02 11.08 -2.45
CA LEU A 148 -2.82 11.28 -1.25
C LEU A 148 -2.45 12.60 -0.54
N GLU A 149 -1.18 12.99 -0.52
CA GLU A 149 -0.72 14.28 0.00
C GLU A 149 -1.36 15.44 -0.77
N ALA A 150 -1.46 15.34 -2.10
CA ALA A 150 -2.04 16.38 -2.94
C ALA A 150 -3.54 16.62 -2.68
N LEU A 151 -4.24 15.67 -2.04
CA LEU A 151 -5.63 15.83 -1.64
C LEU A 151 -5.78 16.63 -0.35
N ASP A 152 -4.74 16.72 0.49
CA ASP A 152 -4.73 17.48 1.74
C ASP A 152 -5.97 17.24 2.63
N VAL A 153 -6.34 15.97 2.78
CA VAL A 153 -7.41 15.49 3.67
C VAL A 153 -6.93 14.29 4.49
N ALA A 154 -7.58 14.04 5.62
CA ALA A 154 -7.33 12.84 6.41
C ALA A 154 -8.14 11.66 5.86
N LEU A 155 -7.54 10.49 5.73
CA LEU A 155 -8.15 9.30 5.11
C LEU A 155 -8.13 8.09 6.05
N ASP A 156 -9.19 7.29 6.02
CA ASP A 156 -9.28 6.04 6.79
C ASP A 156 -8.66 4.87 6.02
N VAL A 157 -7.37 4.66 6.25
CA VAL A 157 -6.59 3.62 5.57
C VAL A 157 -7.09 2.22 5.95
N ARG A 158 -7.55 2.02 7.19
CA ARG A 158 -8.09 0.73 7.65
C ARG A 158 -9.35 0.38 6.86
N SER A 159 -10.30 1.32 6.75
CA SER A 159 -11.51 1.08 5.97
C SER A 159 -11.21 0.82 4.48
N ALA A 160 -10.21 1.50 3.90
CA ALA A 160 -9.77 1.22 2.54
C ALA A 160 -9.12 -0.17 2.39
N PHE A 161 -8.32 -0.59 3.38
CA PHE A 161 -7.77 -1.95 3.45
C PHE A 161 -8.89 -3.00 3.51
N GLU A 162 -9.89 -2.82 4.37
CA GLU A 162 -11.01 -3.76 4.50
C GLU A 162 -11.77 -3.91 3.18
N ARG A 163 -12.01 -2.80 2.44
CA ARG A 163 -12.69 -2.85 1.13
C ARG A 163 -11.81 -3.44 0.03
N GLY A 164 -10.52 -3.10 0.00
CA GLY A 164 -9.60 -3.47 -1.07
C GLY A 164 -8.97 -4.86 -0.92
N SER A 165 -8.95 -5.42 0.30
CA SER A 165 -8.36 -6.75 0.57
C SER A 165 -9.31 -7.92 0.28
N VAL A 166 -10.60 -7.65 0.08
CA VAL A 166 -11.56 -8.69 -0.34
C VAL A 166 -11.24 -9.04 -1.79
N SER A 167 -10.85 -10.30 -2.02
CA SER A 167 -10.75 -10.84 -3.37
C SER A 167 -12.15 -10.77 -3.98
N MET A 168 -12.31 -9.97 -5.04
CA MET A 168 -13.54 -10.01 -5.84
C MET A 168 -13.73 -11.47 -6.28
N PRO A 169 -14.92 -12.07 -6.09
CA PRO A 169 -15.16 -13.40 -6.65
C PRO A 169 -14.78 -13.34 -8.13
N LYS A 170 -13.96 -14.31 -8.57
CA LYS A 170 -13.67 -14.46 -9.99
C LYS A 170 -15.03 -14.64 -10.67
N ASN A 171 -15.46 -13.65 -11.44
CA ASN A 171 -16.58 -13.85 -12.36
C ASN A 171 -16.08 -14.86 -13.39
N GLU A 172 -16.31 -16.14 -13.12
CA GLU A 172 -16.30 -17.19 -14.13
C GLU A 172 -17.52 -16.97 -15.04
N GLU A 173 -17.45 -15.94 -15.89
CA GLU A 173 -18.36 -15.80 -17.01
C GLU A 173 -17.64 -16.22 -18.29
N SER A 174 -17.91 -17.48 -18.66
CA SER A 174 -18.26 -17.92 -20.01
C SER A 174 -17.66 -17.12 -21.18
N PHE A 175 -16.54 -17.62 -21.70
CA PHE A 175 -16.37 -17.71 -23.14
C PHE A 175 -16.36 -19.18 -23.53
N ALA A 176 -17.56 -19.78 -23.54
CA ALA A 176 -17.82 -20.91 -24.41
C ALA A 176 -17.77 -20.38 -25.85
N THR A 177 -16.82 -20.89 -26.63
CA THR A 177 -16.85 -20.77 -28.10
C THR A 177 -17.35 -22.09 -28.67
#